data_AF-A0A845H001-F1
#
_entry.id   AF-A0A845H001-F1
#
_cell.length_a   1.000
_cell.length_b   1.000
_cell.length_c   1.000
_cell.angle_alpha   90.00
_cell.angle_beta   90.00
_cell.angle_gamma   90.00
#
_symmetry.space_group_name_H-M   'P 1'
#
loop_
_entity.id
_entity.type
_entity.pdbx_description
1 polymer ?
#
loop_
_entity_poly.entity_id
_entity_poly.type
_entity_poly.pdbx_seq_one_letter_code
_entity_poly.pdbx_strand_id
1 'polypeptide(L)'
;MSLLRDDPHAFDLFQAISILERGDPTRARVGTSVGMDEALRLAAQVDLAFAPSDVSGLHESKQPGPPLTLKSPVLTLAGAQGPLPMPFTELLMERRRARDMAGLEFLDIFNQRLLGFLYRSRRKHHLALSTESINHAPIVRSLDAMASLGRAEGVRGPDGQQAWLRHAGLQGA
;
A
#
# COMPACT_ATOMS: atom_id res chain seq x y z
N MET A 1 -13.99 5.24 -6.28
CA MET A 1 -13.59 5.77 -4.95
C MET A 1 -14.76 5.80 -3.96
N SER A 2 -16.03 5.95 -4.38
CA SER A 2 -17.19 5.93 -3.46
C SER A 2 -17.26 4.64 -2.63
N LEU A 3 -17.19 3.47 -3.27
CA LEU A 3 -17.29 2.17 -2.58
C LEU A 3 -16.29 1.99 -1.43
N LEU A 4 -15.02 2.37 -1.62
CA LEU A 4 -14.00 2.27 -0.56
C LEU A 4 -14.25 3.23 0.61
N ARG A 5 -14.91 4.37 0.34
CA ARG A 5 -15.26 5.34 1.37
C ARG A 5 -16.52 4.91 2.13
N ASP A 6 -17.45 4.25 1.44
CA ASP A 6 -18.72 3.78 1.99
C ASP A 6 -18.55 2.47 2.78
N ASP A 7 -17.74 1.53 2.29
CA ASP A 7 -17.44 0.25 2.94
C ASP A 7 -15.94 -0.08 2.89
N PRO A 8 -15.12 0.52 3.77
CA PRO A 8 -13.68 0.26 3.82
C PRO A 8 -13.33 -1.19 4.18
N HIS A 9 -14.18 -1.86 4.97
CA HIS A 9 -13.91 -3.19 5.52
C HIS A 9 -13.96 -4.30 4.47
N ALA A 10 -14.63 -4.06 3.34
CA ALA A 10 -14.70 -4.99 2.21
C ALA A 10 -13.40 -5.08 1.38
N PHE A 11 -12.39 -4.26 1.67
CA PHE A 11 -11.15 -4.20 0.89
C PHE A 11 -9.95 -4.78 1.63
N ASP A 12 -9.11 -5.49 0.88
CA ASP A 12 -7.75 -5.81 1.31
C ASP A 12 -6.92 -4.52 1.46
N LEU A 13 -6.01 -4.49 2.44
CA LEU A 13 -5.19 -3.31 2.73
C LEU A 13 -4.38 -2.83 1.51
N PHE A 14 -3.69 -3.73 0.81
CA PHE A 14 -2.84 -3.35 -0.30
C PHE A 14 -3.67 -2.93 -1.52
N GLN A 15 -4.81 -3.57 -1.72
CA GLN A 15 -5.77 -3.13 -2.73
C GLN A 15 -6.27 -1.71 -2.43
N ALA A 16 -6.68 -1.43 -1.19
CA ALA A 16 -7.14 -0.10 -0.77
C ALA A 16 -6.07 0.97 -0.99
N ILE A 17 -4.83 0.72 -0.53
CA ILE A 17 -3.68 1.61 -0.75
C ILE A 17 -3.49 1.87 -2.25
N SER A 18 -3.49 0.81 -3.07
CA SER A 18 -3.26 0.91 -4.52
C SER A 18 -4.37 1.67 -5.24
N ILE A 19 -5.63 1.57 -4.80
CA ILE A 19 -6.74 2.36 -5.35
C ILE A 19 -6.57 3.84 -4.99
N LEU A 20 -6.21 4.14 -3.74
CA LEU A 20 -6.03 5.51 -3.25
C LEU A 20 -4.84 6.20 -3.91
N GLU A 21 -3.70 5.52 -4.09
CA GLU A 21 -2.55 6.04 -4.83
C GLU A 21 -2.90 6.42 -6.28
N ARG A 22 -3.78 5.65 -6.94
CA ARG A 22 -4.24 5.97 -8.30
C ARG A 22 -5.22 7.15 -8.34
N GLY A 23 -5.90 7.43 -7.23
CA GLY A 23 -6.85 8.54 -7.11
C GLY A 23 -6.17 9.91 -7.04
N ASP A 24 -4.92 9.97 -6.57
CA ASP A 24 -4.11 11.19 -6.54
C ASP A 24 -2.66 10.89 -6.98
N PRO A 25 -2.39 10.84 -8.29
CA PRO A 25 -1.06 10.53 -8.82
C PRO A 25 -0.04 11.67 -8.61
N THR A 26 -0.47 12.84 -8.12
CA THR A 26 0.42 13.99 -7.89
C THR A 26 1.22 13.87 -6.60
N ARG A 27 0.74 13.06 -5.65
CA ARG A 27 1.39 12.82 -4.36
C ARG A 27 2.41 11.69 -4.44
N ALA A 28 3.37 11.72 -3.51
CA ALA A 28 4.34 10.65 -3.38
C ALA A 28 3.62 9.32 -3.06
N ARG A 29 4.16 8.23 -3.57
CA ARG A 29 3.64 6.90 -3.28
C ARG A 29 3.94 6.51 -1.83
N VAL A 30 3.07 5.71 -1.24
CA VAL A 30 3.21 5.22 0.12
C VAL A 30 4.55 4.51 0.31
N GLY A 31 5.27 4.88 1.37
CA GLY A 31 6.57 4.37 1.73
C GLY A 31 7.72 4.85 0.85
N THR A 32 7.51 5.79 -0.07
CA THR A 32 8.58 6.34 -0.94
C THR A 32 9.12 7.67 -0.44
N SER A 33 8.46 8.30 0.53
CA SER A 33 8.88 9.56 1.13
C SER A 33 8.94 9.46 2.67
N VAL A 34 9.00 10.61 3.34
CA VAL A 34 9.00 10.78 4.80
C VAL A 34 7.58 10.75 5.41
N GLY A 35 6.54 10.48 4.61
CA GLY A 35 5.16 10.33 5.07
C GLY A 35 4.31 11.61 5.08
N MET A 36 4.90 12.78 4.82
CA MET A 36 4.17 14.06 4.85
C MET A 36 3.52 14.43 3.50
N ASP A 37 4.12 14.02 2.41
CA ASP A 37 3.72 14.29 1.02
C ASP A 37 3.19 13.03 0.32
N GLU A 38 3.01 11.95 1.09
CA GLU A 38 2.49 10.68 0.57
C GLU A 38 0.98 10.77 0.27
N ALA A 39 0.50 9.88 -0.60
CA ALA A 39 -0.89 9.81 -1.05
C ALA A 39 -1.87 9.58 0.11
N LEU A 40 -1.44 8.87 1.16
CA LEU A 40 -2.23 8.66 2.37
C LEU A 40 -1.35 8.52 3.61
N ARG A 41 -1.94 8.89 4.75
CA ARG A 41 -1.46 8.57 6.08
C ARG A 41 -1.97 7.18 6.47
N LEU A 42 -1.10 6.37 7.04
CA LEU A 42 -1.35 5.05 7.56
C LEU A 42 -1.28 5.14 9.08
N ALA A 43 -2.35 4.68 9.74
CA ALA A 43 -2.46 4.70 11.18
C ALA A 43 -2.80 3.31 11.70
N ALA A 44 -2.30 2.98 12.89
CA ALA A 44 -2.61 1.73 13.55
C ALA A 44 -4.02 1.74 14.14
N GLN A 45 -4.73 0.63 13.96
CA GLN A 45 -5.90 0.31 14.76
C GLN A 45 -5.44 -0.51 15.98
N VAL A 46 -5.26 0.18 17.11
CA VAL A 46 -4.87 -0.45 18.36
C VAL A 46 -6.11 -0.90 19.12
N ASP A 47 -6.30 -2.21 19.18
CA ASP A 47 -7.35 -2.87 19.96
C ASP A 47 -6.89 -4.25 20.44
N LEU A 48 -7.62 -4.82 21.38
CA LEU A 48 -7.44 -6.19 21.88
C LEU A 48 -8.41 -7.18 21.24
N ALA A 49 -9.47 -6.67 20.60
CA ALA A 49 -10.39 -7.49 19.83
C ALA A 49 -9.74 -8.02 18.54
N PHE A 50 -10.23 -9.17 18.08
CA PHE A 50 -9.85 -9.68 16.76
C PHE A 50 -10.37 -8.73 15.67
N ALA A 51 -9.50 -8.36 14.74
CA ALA A 51 -9.87 -7.49 13.63
C ALA A 51 -10.66 -8.25 12.56
N PRO A 52 -11.86 -7.79 12.17
CA PRO A 52 -12.66 -8.47 11.14
C PRO A 52 -12.14 -8.22 9.71
N SER A 53 -11.28 -7.22 9.53
CA SER A 53 -10.77 -6.78 8.22
C SER A 53 -9.41 -6.10 8.35
N ASP A 54 -8.64 -6.10 7.25
CA ASP A 54 -7.34 -5.45 7.20
C ASP A 54 -7.43 -3.91 7.13
N VAL A 55 -8.57 -3.39 6.70
CA VAL A 55 -8.88 -1.96 6.73
C VAL A 55 -9.98 -1.74 7.76
N SER A 56 -9.68 -0.96 8.78
CA SER A 56 -10.63 -0.64 9.86
C SER A 56 -11.37 0.68 9.62
N GLY A 57 -10.89 1.51 8.70
CA GLY A 57 -11.54 2.77 8.35
C GLY A 57 -10.69 3.66 7.46
N LEU A 58 -11.37 4.57 6.77
CA LEU A 58 -10.79 5.62 5.94
C LEU A 58 -11.40 6.96 6.35
N HIS A 59 -10.57 7.93 6.70
CA HIS A 59 -11.01 9.23 7.19
C HIS A 59 -10.27 10.36 6.49
N GLU A 60 -10.87 11.54 6.44
CA GLU A 60 -10.16 12.76 6.06
C GLU A 60 -9.20 13.17 7.19
N SER A 61 -7.98 13.52 6.80
CA SER A 61 -6.97 14.01 7.73
C SER A 61 -7.24 15.47 8.08
N LYS A 62 -7.28 15.78 9.37
CA LYS A 62 -7.32 17.16 9.88
C LYS A 62 -5.93 17.74 10.11
N GLN A 63 -4.89 16.92 10.00
CA GLN A 63 -3.50 17.32 10.20
C GLN A 63 -2.84 17.67 8.86
N PRO A 64 -1.80 18.53 8.86
CA PRO A 64 -0.99 18.77 7.66
C PRO A 64 -0.46 17.46 7.05
N GLY A 65 -0.30 17.46 5.72
CA GLY A 65 0.31 16.37 4.98
C GLY A 65 -0.67 15.58 4.10
N PRO A 66 -0.75 14.24 4.21
CA PRO A 66 -1.69 13.46 3.42
C PRO A 66 -3.14 13.81 3.74
N PRO A 67 -4.05 13.84 2.74
CA PRO A 67 -5.42 14.30 2.93
C PRO A 67 -6.33 13.22 3.52
N LEU A 68 -5.88 11.96 3.47
CA LEU A 68 -6.62 10.79 3.93
C LEU A 68 -5.78 10.01 4.92
N THR A 69 -6.45 9.46 5.93
CA THR A 69 -5.89 8.54 6.92
C THR A 69 -6.59 7.20 6.79
N LEU A 70 -5.84 6.16 6.42
CA LEU A 70 -6.29 4.77 6.37
C LEU A 70 -5.84 4.08 7.65
N LYS A 71 -6.78 3.52 8.40
CA LYS A 71 -6.50 2.79 9.64
C LYS A 71 -6.46 1.29 9.41
N SER A 72 -5.42 0.63 9.87
CA SER A 72 -5.24 -0.82 9.72
C SER A 72 -4.75 -1.47 11.02
N PRO A 73 -5.24 -2.67 11.36
CA PRO A 73 -4.67 -3.50 12.43
C PRO A 73 -3.47 -4.33 11.94
N VAL A 74 -3.13 -4.27 10.65
CA VAL A 74 -1.99 -5.00 10.08
C VAL A 74 -0.69 -4.34 10.53
N LEU A 75 0.28 -5.17 10.94
CA LEU A 75 1.65 -4.74 11.28
C LEU A 75 1.72 -3.56 12.28
N THR A 76 0.81 -3.53 13.25
CA THR A 76 0.81 -2.49 14.29
C THR A 76 1.81 -2.81 15.40
N LEU A 77 2.42 -1.76 15.99
CA LEU A 77 3.34 -1.94 17.12
C LEU A 77 2.62 -2.27 18.44
N ALA A 78 1.39 -1.76 18.63
CA ALA A 78 0.54 -2.00 19.79
C ALA A 78 -0.76 -2.71 19.37
N GLY A 79 -1.42 -3.35 20.34
CA GLY A 79 -2.65 -4.14 20.13
C GLY A 79 -2.42 -5.64 20.35
N ALA A 80 -3.48 -6.44 20.15
CA ALA A 80 -3.44 -7.88 20.40
C ALA A 80 -2.34 -8.64 19.64
N GLN A 81 -1.99 -8.18 18.44
CA GLN A 81 -1.00 -8.79 17.56
C GLN A 81 0.31 -7.99 17.49
N GLY A 82 0.43 -6.93 18.31
CA GLY A 82 1.59 -6.06 18.32
C GLY A 82 2.74 -6.62 19.15
N PRO A 83 4.00 -6.31 18.81
CA PRO A 83 5.18 -6.72 19.57
C PRO A 83 5.31 -6.03 20.94
N LEU A 84 4.60 -4.91 21.17
CA LEU A 84 4.69 -4.21 22.45
C LEU A 84 4.08 -5.04 23.59
N PRO A 85 4.72 -5.08 24.77
CA PRO A 85 4.16 -5.75 25.93
C PRO A 85 2.76 -5.23 26.28
N MET A 86 1.89 -6.13 26.74
CA MET A 86 0.49 -5.86 27.05
C MET A 86 0.25 -4.59 27.89
N PRO A 87 1.03 -4.29 28.96
CA PRO A 87 0.80 -3.10 29.78
C PRO A 87 0.91 -1.78 28.99
N PHE A 88 1.76 -1.72 27.95
CA PHE A 88 1.84 -0.54 27.10
C PHE A 88 0.62 -0.39 26.19
N THR A 89 0.10 -1.50 25.67
CA THR A 89 -1.16 -1.49 24.90
C THR A 89 -2.32 -1.02 25.77
N GLU A 90 -2.44 -1.53 26.99
CA GLU A 90 -3.47 -1.11 27.95
C GLU A 90 -3.35 0.38 28.29
N LEU A 91 -2.14 0.86 28.56
CA LEU A 91 -1.86 2.29 28.79
C LEU A 91 -2.31 3.15 27.61
N LEU A 92 -1.99 2.77 26.38
CA LEU A 92 -2.40 3.51 25.18
C LEU A 92 -3.92 3.54 25.02
N MET A 93 -4.60 2.43 25.32
CA MET A 93 -6.06 2.36 25.29
C MET A 93 -6.71 3.21 26.38
N GLU A 94 -6.13 3.25 27.58
CA GLU A 94 -6.58 4.11 28.67
C GLU A 94 -6.42 5.59 28.33
N ARG A 95 -5.26 5.98 27.78
CA ARG A 95 -4.99 7.36 27.31
C ARG A 95 -5.96 7.79 26.23
N ARG A 96 -6.23 6.91 25.26
CA ARG A 96 -7.26 7.14 24.22
C ARG A 96 -8.64 7.41 24.83
N ARG A 97 -9.05 6.66 25.87
CA ARG A 97 -10.33 6.89 26.57
C ARG A 97 -10.35 8.26 27.28
N ALA A 98 -9.21 8.71 27.79
CA ALA A 98 -9.02 10.05 28.33
C ALA A 98 -8.86 11.15 27.25
N ARG A 99 -9.09 10.81 25.97
CA ARG A 99 -8.91 11.69 24.79
C ARG A 99 -7.48 12.18 24.55
N ASP A 100 -6.50 11.47 25.11
CA ASP A 100 -5.09 11.67 24.85
C ASP A 100 -4.62 10.69 23.76
N MET A 101 -4.41 11.21 22.56
CA MET A 101 -3.98 10.44 21.39
C MET A 101 -2.46 10.46 21.18
N ALA A 102 -1.71 11.21 21.99
CA ALA A 102 -0.30 11.52 21.70
C ALA A 102 0.56 10.26 21.57
N GLY A 103 0.36 9.27 22.45
CA GLY A 103 1.10 8.00 22.38
C GLY A 103 0.78 7.19 21.13
N LEU A 104 -0.48 7.18 20.68
CA LEU A 104 -0.89 6.48 19.45
C LEU A 104 -0.33 7.19 18.21
N GLU A 105 -0.46 8.52 18.15
CA GLU A 105 0.06 9.33 17.04
C GLU A 105 1.59 9.24 16.95
N PHE A 106 2.28 9.15 18.08
CA PHE A 106 3.72 8.89 18.11
C PHE A 106 4.07 7.53 17.49
N LEU A 107 3.35 6.46 17.87
CA LEU A 107 3.57 5.13 17.28
C LEU A 107 3.23 5.11 15.78
N ASP A 108 2.28 5.91 15.34
CA ASP A 108 1.91 6.01 13.93
C ASP A 108 3.04 6.51 13.02
N ILE A 109 4.02 7.26 13.55
CA ILE A 109 5.24 7.61 12.80
C ILE A 109 5.98 6.33 12.36
N PHE A 110 6.05 5.34 13.24
CA PHE A 110 6.69 4.05 12.94
C PHE A 110 5.77 3.17 12.09
N ASN A 111 4.47 3.11 12.42
CA ASN A 111 3.50 2.32 11.68
C ASN A 111 3.44 2.77 10.21
N GLN A 112 3.44 4.09 9.94
CA GLN A 112 3.50 4.65 8.58
C GLN A 112 4.64 4.04 7.77
N ARG A 113 5.84 4.04 8.35
CA ARG A 113 7.04 3.58 7.65
C ARG A 113 7.07 2.07 7.49
N LEU A 114 6.72 1.32 8.53
CA LEU A 114 6.66 -0.14 8.51
C LEU A 114 5.66 -0.66 7.48
N LEU A 115 4.42 -0.16 7.53
CA LEU A 115 3.37 -0.52 6.57
C LEU A 115 3.72 -0.04 5.16
N GLY A 116 4.32 1.14 5.02
CA GLY A 116 4.80 1.62 3.72
C GLY A 116 5.85 0.71 3.10
N PHE A 117 6.79 0.19 3.89
CA PHE A 117 7.77 -0.80 3.41
C PHE A 117 7.13 -2.14 3.07
N LEU A 118 6.20 -2.62 3.89
CA LEU A 118 5.45 -3.84 3.61
C LEU A 118 4.70 -3.73 2.27
N TYR A 119 3.97 -2.62 2.07
CA TYR A 119 3.26 -2.35 0.82
C TYR A 119 4.20 -2.27 -0.38
N ARG A 120 5.32 -1.52 -0.27
CA ARG A 120 6.31 -1.41 -1.35
C ARG A 120 6.91 -2.75 -1.73
N SER A 121 7.23 -3.58 -0.73
CA SER A 121 7.73 -4.94 -0.94
C SER A 121 6.69 -5.77 -1.70
N ARG A 122 5.43 -5.77 -1.25
CA ARG A 122 4.34 -6.48 -1.92
C ARG A 122 4.15 -5.99 -3.37
N ARG A 123 4.08 -4.68 -3.58
CA ARG A 123 3.88 -4.04 -4.89
C ARG A 123 4.96 -4.43 -5.91
N LYS A 124 6.21 -4.57 -5.48
CA LYS A 124 7.34 -4.98 -6.35
C LYS A 124 7.08 -6.32 -7.05
N HIS A 125 6.31 -7.21 -6.42
CA HIS A 125 6.05 -8.57 -6.89
C HIS A 125 4.62 -8.81 -7.38
N HIS A 126 3.73 -7.81 -7.32
CA HIS A 126 2.31 -7.96 -7.68
C HIS A 126 1.90 -6.91 -8.71
N LEU A 127 1.79 -7.34 -9.97
CA LEU A 127 1.44 -6.47 -11.10
C LEU A 127 0.15 -5.68 -10.88
N ALA A 128 -0.88 -6.31 -10.29
CA ALA A 128 -2.17 -5.67 -10.02
C ALA A 128 -2.07 -4.47 -9.05
N LEU A 129 -1.03 -4.42 -8.21
CA LEU A 129 -0.77 -3.31 -7.28
C LEU A 129 0.06 -2.19 -7.91
N SER A 130 0.65 -2.42 -9.09
CA SER A 130 1.44 -1.41 -9.78
C SER A 130 0.55 -0.25 -10.23
N THR A 131 0.99 0.97 -9.93
CA THR A 131 0.42 2.20 -10.47
C THR A 131 1.13 2.65 -11.76
N GLU A 132 2.28 2.03 -12.08
CA GLU A 132 3.04 2.29 -13.30
C GLU A 132 2.56 1.45 -14.47
N SER A 133 2.93 1.88 -15.68
CA SER A 133 2.76 1.09 -16.89
C SER A 133 3.31 -0.32 -16.71
N ILE A 134 2.50 -1.31 -17.09
CA ILE A 134 2.85 -2.73 -17.03
C ILE A 134 4.17 -3.02 -17.79
N ASN A 135 4.46 -2.25 -18.86
CA ASN A 135 5.70 -2.39 -19.63
C ASN A 135 6.97 -2.11 -18.80
N HIS A 136 6.88 -1.33 -17.72
CA HIS A 136 8.02 -1.07 -16.84
C HIS A 136 8.11 -2.04 -15.66
N ALA A 137 7.13 -2.94 -15.48
CA ALA A 137 7.17 -3.87 -14.37
C ALA A 137 8.37 -4.83 -14.48
N PRO A 138 9.10 -5.11 -13.39
CA PRO A 138 10.29 -5.95 -13.43
C PRO A 138 10.08 -7.30 -14.11
N ILE A 139 8.98 -8.00 -13.80
CA ILE A 139 8.68 -9.29 -14.40
C ILE A 139 8.39 -9.21 -15.90
N VAL A 140 7.79 -8.11 -16.36
CA VAL A 140 7.54 -7.89 -17.80
C VAL A 140 8.84 -7.62 -18.54
N ARG A 141 9.74 -6.82 -17.96
CA ARG A 141 11.08 -6.61 -18.53
C ARG A 141 11.92 -7.90 -18.55
N SER A 142 11.84 -8.71 -17.50
CA SER A 142 12.52 -10.00 -17.46
C SER A 142 11.99 -10.95 -18.53
N LEU A 143 10.67 -11.01 -18.71
CA LEU A 143 10.06 -11.83 -19.78
C LEU A 143 10.43 -11.32 -21.18
N ASP A 144 10.43 -10.01 -21.38
CA ASP A 144 10.86 -9.37 -22.64
C ASP A 144 12.30 -9.75 -23.02
N ALA A 145 13.21 -9.68 -22.04
CA ALA A 145 14.61 -10.04 -22.23
C ALA A 145 14.83 -11.55 -22.43
N MET A 146 14.16 -12.40 -21.65
CA MET A 146 14.33 -13.87 -21.75
C MET A 146 13.77 -14.45 -23.05
N ALA A 147 12.71 -13.86 -23.58
CA ALA A 147 12.09 -14.30 -24.84
C ALA A 147 12.55 -13.48 -26.06
N SER A 148 13.57 -12.62 -25.89
CA SER A 148 14.15 -11.79 -26.96
C SER A 148 13.10 -11.01 -27.77
N LEU A 149 12.04 -10.52 -27.12
CA LEU A 149 10.90 -9.90 -27.81
C LEU A 149 11.19 -8.47 -28.27
N GLY A 150 12.22 -7.82 -27.72
CA GLY A 150 12.65 -6.46 -28.08
C GLY A 150 11.60 -5.37 -27.77
N ARG A 151 10.61 -5.63 -26.91
CA ARG A 151 9.51 -4.68 -26.65
C ARG A 151 10.00 -3.42 -25.95
N ALA A 152 10.95 -3.54 -25.03
CA ALA A 152 11.56 -2.40 -24.36
C ALA A 152 12.36 -1.51 -25.33
N GLU A 153 12.93 -2.10 -26.38
CA GLU A 153 13.68 -1.42 -27.43
C GLU A 153 12.77 -0.84 -28.54
N GLY A 154 11.46 -1.09 -28.45
CA GLY A 154 10.49 -0.62 -29.44
C GLY A 154 10.49 -1.44 -30.73
N VAL A 155 11.06 -2.64 -30.74
CA VAL A 155 11.06 -3.54 -31.90
C VAL A 155 9.63 -3.86 -32.31
N ARG A 156 9.38 -3.79 -33.62
CA ARG A 156 8.08 -3.98 -34.24
C ARG A 156 8.20 -5.00 -35.35
N GLY A 157 7.18 -5.85 -35.48
CA GLY A 157 7.07 -6.77 -36.60
C GLY A 157 6.77 -6.06 -37.92
N PRO A 158 6.69 -6.81 -39.04
CA PRO A 158 6.43 -6.27 -40.38
C PRO A 158 5.17 -5.40 -40.46
N ASP A 159 4.13 -5.74 -39.68
CA ASP A 159 2.86 -5.01 -39.62
C ASP A 159 2.83 -3.90 -38.56
N GLY A 160 3.99 -3.50 -38.00
CA GLY A 160 4.08 -2.47 -36.95
C GLY A 160 3.56 -2.91 -35.58
N GLN A 161 3.24 -4.19 -35.39
CA GLN A 161 2.76 -4.73 -34.12
C GLN A 161 3.94 -5.07 -33.21
N GLN A 162 3.78 -4.84 -31.90
CA GLN A 162 4.73 -5.35 -30.90
C GLN A 162 4.45 -6.83 -30.63
N ALA A 163 5.50 -7.61 -30.39
CA ALA A 163 5.38 -9.00 -29.99
C ALA A 163 4.59 -9.12 -28.68
N TRP A 164 3.62 -10.05 -28.62
CA TRP A 164 2.70 -10.13 -27.50
C TRP A 164 3.33 -10.88 -26.33
N LEU A 165 3.23 -10.34 -25.11
CA LEU A 165 3.78 -10.99 -23.90
C LEU A 165 3.24 -12.41 -23.68
N ARG A 166 1.97 -12.67 -24.05
CA ARG A 166 1.37 -14.02 -23.95
C ARG A 166 2.03 -15.06 -24.86
N HIS A 167 2.78 -14.64 -25.88
CA HIS A 167 3.50 -15.54 -26.78
C HIS A 167 4.99 -15.67 -26.41
N ALA A 168 5.44 -15.07 -25.30
CA ALA A 168 6.84 -15.13 -24.87
C ALA A 168 7.36 -16.58 -24.77
N GLY A 169 6.54 -17.51 -24.29
CA GLY A 169 6.91 -18.93 -24.20
C GLY A 169 7.04 -19.65 -25.55
N LEU A 170 6.53 -19.07 -26.65
CA LEU A 170 6.69 -19.61 -28.00
C LEU A 170 7.87 -19.00 -28.75
N GLN A 171 8.30 -17.80 -28.35
CA GLN A 171 9.35 -17.03 -29.04
C GLN A 171 10.72 -17.14 -28.38
N GLY A 172 10.80 -17.60 -27.12
CA GLY A 172 12.04 -17.96 -26.46
C GLY A 172 12.49 -19.38 -26.84
N ALA A 173 13.18 -19.52 -27.98
CA ALA A 173 13.96 -20.70 -28.36
C ALA A 173 15.29 -20.25 -28.96
#